data_AF-A0A959KRL4-F1
#
_entry.id   AF-A0A959KRL4-F1
#
_cell.length_a   1.000
_cell.length_b   1.000
_cell.length_c   1.000
_cell.angle_alpha   90.00
_cell.angle_beta   90.00
_cell.angle_gamma   90.00
#
_symmetry.space_group_name_H-M   'P 1'
#
loop_
_entity.id
_entity.type
_entity.pdbx_description
1 polymer ?
#
loop_
_entity_poly.entity_id
_entity_poly.type
_entity_poly.pdbx_seq_one_letter_code
_entity_poly.pdbx_strand_id
1 'polypeptide(L)'
;MRLLTATLLFLTLSASPLFSQNLDQVIQLEMNEEKLPGLAACVVKGGEVVWMRSFGFADVAAGAFVDDSMAFLLASVSKTVTATALLQLHEQGLFGLDEPVNDYLPFVVQNPNHPGIPITFRQLMTHTSSIRDNWTVMDGYYNLNGDPTISLEEVATNYFPTTGSDYYPQNFYNYAPGSDWQYSNIAVALMGYLVQVIADMPFDEYCEQTIFEPICMSNTGWFLADFEPGRVATPHYFSNGQYVGIPQFGFA
;
A
#
# COMPACT_ATOMS: atom_id res chain seq x y z
N MET A 1 -12.55 62.28 9.72
CA MET A 1 -12.48 60.97 9.04
C MET A 1 -11.45 60.12 9.79
N ARG A 2 -11.90 59.31 10.75
CA ARG A 2 -11.02 58.50 11.61
C ARG A 2 -10.80 57.14 10.95
N LEU A 3 -9.56 56.81 10.64
CA LEU A 3 -9.13 55.49 10.20
C LEU A 3 -9.17 54.53 11.39
N LEU A 4 -9.97 53.47 11.27
CA LEU A 4 -9.93 52.30 12.15
C LEU A 4 -9.03 51.26 11.48
N THR A 5 -7.84 51.07 12.05
CA THR A 5 -6.97 49.92 11.77
C THR A 5 -7.53 48.71 12.50
N ALA A 6 -7.95 47.69 11.75
CA ALA A 6 -8.31 46.38 12.29
C ALA A 6 -7.03 45.53 12.43
N THR A 7 -6.64 45.24 13.66
CA THR A 7 -5.59 44.27 13.96
C THR A 7 -6.21 42.88 13.94
N LEU A 8 -5.89 42.06 12.93
CA LEU A 8 -6.21 40.63 12.96
C LEU A 8 -5.32 39.95 14.01
N LEU A 9 -5.93 39.47 15.09
CA LEU A 9 -5.30 38.58 16.04
C LEU A 9 -5.37 37.15 15.45
N PHE A 10 -4.28 36.64 14.90
CA PHE A 10 -4.16 35.21 14.64
C PHE A 10 -3.98 34.52 15.99
N LEU A 11 -5.08 33.99 16.56
CA LEU A 11 -4.97 32.95 17.57
C LEU A 11 -4.51 31.68 16.85
N THR A 12 -3.21 31.41 16.90
CA THR A 12 -2.73 30.05 16.66
C THR A 12 -3.28 29.19 17.80
N LEU A 13 -4.24 28.32 17.50
CA LEU A 13 -4.58 27.20 18.39
C LEU A 13 -3.38 26.23 18.36
N SER A 14 -2.29 26.58 19.06
CA SER A 14 -1.29 25.59 19.40
C SER A 14 -1.99 24.54 20.24
N ALA A 15 -2.00 23.28 19.77
CA ALA A 15 -2.44 22.15 20.58
C ALA A 15 -1.83 22.27 21.99
N SER A 16 -2.64 22.06 23.02
CA SER A 16 -2.24 22.24 24.41
C SER A 16 -0.94 21.46 24.67
N PRO A 17 0.14 22.08 25.17
CA PRO A 17 1.43 21.40 25.36
C PRO A 17 1.35 20.15 26.26
N LEU A 18 0.33 20.08 27.13
CA LEU A 18 0.00 18.91 27.96
C LEU A 18 -0.49 17.70 27.16
N PHE A 19 -1.22 17.90 26.06
CA PHE A 19 -1.68 16.79 25.21
C PHE A 19 -0.51 16.18 24.43
N SER A 20 0.38 17.02 23.89
CA SER A 20 1.55 16.54 23.13
C SER A 20 2.59 15.83 23.99
N GLN A 21 2.92 16.34 25.17
CA GLN A 21 3.95 15.70 26.02
C GLN A 21 3.52 14.31 26.52
N ASN A 22 2.23 14.09 26.77
CA ASN A 22 1.74 12.78 27.16
C ASN A 22 1.81 11.78 26.00
N LEU A 23 1.45 12.22 24.79
CA LEU A 23 1.51 11.38 23.59
C LEU A 23 2.95 11.01 23.20
N ASP A 24 3.88 11.97 23.22
CA ASP A 24 5.29 11.72 22.93
C ASP A 24 5.86 10.63 23.86
N GLN A 25 5.54 10.70 25.16
CA GLN A 25 5.98 9.71 26.16
C GLN A 25 5.36 8.34 25.92
N VAL A 26 4.06 8.27 25.65
CA VAL A 26 3.38 7.02 25.34
C VAL A 26 4.00 6.37 24.11
N ILE A 27 4.19 7.13 23.02
CA ILE A 27 4.82 6.60 21.80
C ILE A 27 6.23 6.10 22.08
N GLN A 28 7.06 6.84 22.81
CA GLN A 28 8.41 6.39 23.15
C GLN A 28 8.42 5.14 24.03
N LEU A 29 7.45 4.99 24.94
CA LEU A 29 7.29 3.77 25.74
C LEU A 29 6.94 2.59 24.84
N GLU A 30 5.93 2.72 23.98
CA GLU A 30 5.53 1.69 23.03
C GLU A 30 6.67 1.31 22.06
N MET A 31 7.38 2.30 21.52
CA MET A 31 8.56 2.05 20.68
C MET A 31 9.64 1.25 21.41
N ASN A 32 9.86 1.54 22.70
CA ASN A 32 10.82 0.81 23.52
C ASN A 32 10.34 -0.60 23.85
N GLU A 33 9.05 -0.81 24.07
CA GLU A 33 8.45 -2.12 24.36
C GLU A 33 8.48 -3.01 23.11
N GLU A 34 7.98 -2.50 21.98
CA GLU A 34 7.88 -3.19 20.68
C GLU A 34 9.19 -3.24 19.90
N LYS A 35 10.26 -2.59 20.41
CA LYS A 35 11.57 -2.52 19.76
C LYS A 35 11.44 -1.93 18.34
N LEU A 36 10.82 -0.77 18.25
CA LEU A 36 10.76 0.02 17.02
C LEU A 36 11.98 0.95 16.98
N PRO A 37 12.89 0.80 16.00
CA PRO A 37 14.09 1.63 15.93
C PRO A 37 13.77 3.09 15.61
N GLY A 38 12.69 3.35 14.86
CA GLY A 38 12.24 4.67 14.47
C GLY A 38 10.75 4.69 14.08
N LEU A 39 10.14 5.86 14.14
CA LEU A 39 8.72 6.07 13.89
C LEU A 39 8.45 7.52 13.46
N ALA A 40 7.58 7.70 12.46
CA ALA A 40 6.97 8.99 12.14
C ALA A 40 5.46 8.87 12.38
N ALA A 41 4.86 9.87 13.05
CA ALA A 41 3.42 9.88 13.29
C ALA A 41 2.86 11.29 13.25
N CYS A 42 1.59 11.39 12.85
CA CYS A 42 0.81 12.62 12.90
C CYS A 42 -0.61 12.34 13.42
N VAL A 43 -1.24 13.38 13.97
CA VAL A 43 -2.65 13.38 14.36
C VAL A 43 -3.36 14.48 13.59
N VAL A 44 -4.39 14.09 12.84
CA VAL A 44 -5.25 15.01 12.09
C VAL A 44 -6.58 15.14 12.81
N LYS A 45 -7.00 16.38 13.07
CA LYS A 45 -8.30 16.67 13.70
C LYS A 45 -8.91 17.91 13.08
N GLY A 46 -10.15 17.80 12.61
CA GLY A 46 -10.85 18.93 11.98
C GLY A 46 -10.21 19.37 10.65
N GLY A 47 -9.54 18.46 9.94
CA GLY A 47 -8.86 18.77 8.68
C GLY A 47 -7.46 19.37 8.84
N GLU A 48 -6.97 19.54 10.08
CA GLU A 48 -5.66 20.11 10.35
C GLU A 48 -4.75 19.11 11.08
N VAL A 49 -3.45 19.17 10.78
CA VAL A 49 -2.42 18.44 11.54
C VAL A 49 -2.22 19.16 12.88
N VAL A 50 -2.67 18.54 13.97
CA VAL A 50 -2.59 19.12 15.32
C VAL A 50 -1.36 18.64 16.11
N TRP A 51 -0.70 17.60 15.63
CA TRP A 51 0.53 17.04 16.19
C TRP A 51 1.25 16.22 15.11
N MET A 52 2.58 16.32 15.06
CA MET A 52 3.44 15.54 14.17
C MET A 52 4.82 15.40 14.79
N ARG A 53 5.37 14.20 14.82
CA ARG A 53 6.69 13.91 15.37
C ARG A 53 7.37 12.77 14.64
N SER A 54 8.69 12.85 14.64
CA SER A 54 9.61 11.83 14.17
C SER A 54 10.49 11.39 15.35
N PHE A 55 10.71 10.08 15.49
CA PHE A 55 11.44 9.47 16.60
C PHE A 55 12.43 8.45 16.07
N GLY A 56 13.58 8.34 16.74
CA GLY A 56 14.54 7.26 16.52
C GLY A 56 15.19 7.27 15.13
N PHE A 57 15.61 6.09 14.69
CA PHE A 57 16.46 5.88 13.52
C PHE A 57 15.68 5.29 12.35
N ALA A 58 15.87 5.88 11.18
CA ALA A 58 15.49 5.29 9.89
C ALA A 58 16.47 4.18 9.47
N ASP A 59 17.73 4.29 9.89
CA ASP A 59 18.75 3.27 9.73
C ASP A 59 19.67 3.26 10.96
N VAL A 60 19.64 2.16 11.72
CA VAL A 60 20.42 2.05 12.96
C VAL A 60 21.92 1.90 12.67
N ALA A 61 22.28 1.18 11.61
CA ALA A 61 23.69 0.92 11.27
C ALA A 61 24.36 2.18 10.70
N ALA A 62 23.64 2.96 9.90
CA ALA A 62 24.10 4.24 9.37
C ALA A 62 23.96 5.39 10.38
N GLY A 63 23.21 5.20 11.48
CA GLY A 63 22.90 6.25 12.44
C GLY A 63 22.00 7.36 11.87
N ALA A 64 21.20 7.04 10.86
CA ALA A 64 20.31 7.99 10.20
C ALA A 64 19.00 8.11 11.00
N PHE A 65 18.61 9.34 11.34
CA PHE A 65 17.37 9.61 12.07
C PHE A 65 16.15 9.64 11.15
N VAL A 66 14.98 9.29 11.69
CA VAL A 66 13.71 9.55 11.01
C VAL A 66 13.46 11.06 10.99
N ASP A 67 13.04 11.57 9.84
CA ASP A 67 12.55 12.95 9.67
C ASP A 67 11.22 12.98 8.92
N ASP A 68 10.66 14.18 8.80
CA ASP A 68 9.30 14.45 8.31
C ASP A 68 9.12 14.17 6.80
N SER A 69 10.20 13.85 6.09
CA SER A 69 10.23 13.52 4.67
C SER A 69 10.71 12.08 4.42
N MET A 70 10.85 11.26 5.47
CA MET A 70 11.32 9.89 5.39
C MET A 70 10.24 8.99 4.77
N ALA A 71 10.53 8.31 3.66
CA ALA A 71 9.61 7.33 3.11
C ALA A 71 9.70 5.99 3.86
N PHE A 72 8.57 5.30 3.97
CA PHE A 72 8.45 3.99 4.60
C PHE A 72 7.78 3.01 3.65
N LEU A 73 8.19 1.75 3.67
CA LEU A 73 7.50 0.68 2.95
C LEU A 73 6.12 0.47 3.58
N LEU A 74 5.06 0.83 2.84
CA LEU A 74 3.68 0.85 3.35
C LEU A 74 3.02 -0.52 3.48
N ALA A 75 3.60 -1.55 2.84
CA ALA A 75 3.06 -2.90 2.80
C ALA A 75 1.54 -2.90 2.49
N SER A 76 0.72 -3.44 3.40
CA SER A 76 -0.72 -3.59 3.14
C SER A 76 -1.52 -2.29 3.18
N VAL A 77 -0.94 -1.16 3.62
CA VAL A 77 -1.60 0.15 3.51
C VAL A 77 -1.78 0.54 2.04
N SER A 78 -0.87 0.09 1.14
CA SER A 78 -0.94 0.34 -0.31
C SER A 78 -2.22 -0.16 -0.97
N LYS A 79 -2.90 -1.15 -0.39
CA LYS A 79 -4.18 -1.65 -0.92
C LYS A 79 -5.26 -0.57 -0.98
N THR A 80 -5.19 0.41 -0.08
CA THR A 80 -6.09 1.57 -0.09
C THR A 80 -5.93 2.38 -1.36
N VAL A 81 -4.68 2.56 -1.83
CA VAL A 81 -4.37 3.26 -3.08
C VAL A 81 -4.83 2.41 -4.27
N THR A 82 -4.50 1.12 -4.31
CA THR A 82 -4.91 0.22 -5.40
C THR A 82 -6.44 0.15 -5.54
N ALA A 83 -7.17 0.03 -4.43
CA ALA A 83 -8.63 0.06 -4.43
C ALA A 83 -9.17 1.42 -4.89
N THR A 84 -8.55 2.52 -4.47
CA THR A 84 -8.94 3.87 -4.92
C THR A 84 -8.78 4.03 -6.44
N ALA A 85 -7.64 3.60 -7.00
CA ALA A 85 -7.40 3.65 -8.44
C ALA A 85 -8.46 2.86 -9.23
N LEU A 86 -8.75 1.64 -8.78
CA LEU A 86 -9.77 0.81 -9.42
C LEU A 86 -11.18 1.41 -9.26
N LEU A 87 -11.50 2.01 -8.12
CA LEU A 87 -12.78 2.69 -7.90
C LEU A 87 -12.92 3.99 -8.71
N GLN A 88 -11.85 4.74 -8.98
CA GLN A 88 -11.89 5.89 -9.89
C GLN A 88 -12.31 5.46 -11.30
N LEU A 89 -11.83 4.32 -11.79
CA LEU A 89 -12.25 3.74 -13.07
C LEU A 89 -13.73 3.28 -13.04
N HIS A 90 -14.19 2.74 -11.90
CA HIS A 90 -15.61 2.42 -11.70
C HIS A 90 -16.49 3.68 -11.73
N GLU A 91 -16.07 4.77 -11.07
CA GLU A 91 -16.80 6.04 -11.06
C GLU A 91 -16.88 6.69 -12.45
N GLN A 92 -15.91 6.40 -13.33
CA GLN A 92 -15.94 6.78 -14.74
C GLN A 92 -16.89 5.92 -15.59
N GLY A 93 -17.51 4.89 -15.01
CA GLY A 93 -18.44 3.99 -15.69
C GLY A 93 -17.77 2.97 -16.59
N LEU A 94 -16.46 2.71 -16.42
CA LEU A 94 -15.70 1.79 -17.27
C LEU A 94 -15.99 0.31 -16.96
N PHE A 95 -16.47 0.01 -15.75
CA PHE A 95 -16.96 -1.31 -15.35
C PHE A 95 -17.95 -1.23 -14.18
N GLY A 96 -18.72 -2.30 -13.97
CA GLY A 96 -19.59 -2.49 -12.82
C GLY A 96 -18.97 -3.37 -11.73
N LEU A 97 -19.21 -3.05 -10.45
CA LEU A 97 -18.64 -3.81 -9.32
C LEU A 97 -18.99 -5.31 -9.32
N ASP A 98 -20.17 -5.66 -9.85
CA ASP A 98 -20.67 -7.04 -9.90
C ASP A 98 -20.43 -7.71 -11.26
N GLU A 99 -19.68 -7.06 -12.16
CA GLU A 99 -19.28 -7.64 -13.44
C GLU A 99 -18.11 -8.63 -13.26
N PRO A 100 -18.05 -9.69 -14.08
CA PRO A 100 -16.92 -10.61 -14.11
C PRO A 100 -15.62 -9.90 -14.51
N VAL A 101 -14.53 -10.16 -13.77
CA VAL A 101 -13.21 -9.59 -14.12
C VAL A 101 -12.66 -10.15 -15.44
N ASN A 102 -13.08 -11.36 -15.83
CA ASN A 102 -12.67 -12.00 -17.08
C ASN A 102 -13.19 -11.29 -18.34
N ASP A 103 -14.16 -10.38 -18.23
CA ASP A 103 -14.62 -9.58 -19.36
C ASP A 103 -13.58 -8.52 -19.76
N TYR A 104 -12.61 -8.25 -18.87
CA TYR A 104 -11.58 -7.22 -19.01
C TYR A 104 -10.17 -7.79 -19.15
N LEU A 105 -9.94 -9.05 -18.75
CA LEU A 105 -8.62 -9.67 -18.76
C LEU A 105 -8.34 -10.38 -20.11
N PRO A 106 -7.07 -10.37 -20.58
CA PRO A 106 -6.68 -11.12 -21.79
C PRO A 106 -6.56 -12.63 -21.53
N PHE A 107 -6.84 -13.09 -20.31
CA PHE A 107 -6.80 -14.48 -19.88
C PHE A 107 -7.92 -14.79 -18.89
N VAL A 108 -8.12 -16.09 -18.59
CA VAL A 108 -9.18 -16.55 -17.70
C VAL A 108 -8.66 -16.72 -16.27
N VAL A 109 -9.28 -16.03 -15.33
CA VAL A 109 -9.17 -16.25 -13.88
C VAL A 109 -10.36 -17.05 -13.42
N GLN A 110 -10.14 -18.28 -12.94
CA GLN A 110 -11.23 -19.17 -12.55
C GLN A 110 -10.82 -20.09 -11.41
N ASN A 111 -11.69 -20.20 -10.40
CA ASN A 111 -11.54 -21.23 -9.38
C ASN A 111 -11.89 -22.61 -9.99
N PRO A 112 -10.94 -23.55 -10.08
CA PRO A 112 -11.17 -24.85 -10.71
C PRO A 112 -12.14 -25.74 -9.93
N ASN A 113 -12.38 -25.46 -8.64
CA ASN A 113 -13.35 -26.20 -7.82
C ASN A 113 -14.80 -25.73 -8.06
N HIS A 114 -14.98 -24.55 -8.64
CA HIS A 114 -16.28 -23.93 -8.89
C HIS A 114 -16.38 -23.41 -10.32
N PRO A 115 -16.27 -24.31 -11.32
CA PRO A 115 -16.28 -23.88 -12.72
C PRO A 115 -17.63 -23.23 -13.06
N GLY A 116 -17.59 -22.11 -13.79
CA GLY A 116 -18.79 -21.35 -14.18
C GLY A 116 -19.27 -20.31 -13.17
N ILE A 117 -18.67 -20.21 -11.96
CA ILE A 117 -18.93 -19.10 -11.04
C ILE A 117 -17.88 -18.01 -11.29
N PRO A 118 -18.26 -16.84 -11.85
CA PRO A 118 -17.32 -15.78 -12.13
C PRO A 118 -16.82 -15.11 -10.84
N ILE A 119 -15.58 -14.62 -10.88
CA ILE A 119 -15.04 -13.70 -9.88
C ILE A 119 -15.36 -12.26 -10.32
N THR A 120 -15.90 -11.45 -9.42
CA THR A 120 -16.26 -10.05 -9.71
C THR A 120 -15.27 -9.06 -9.11
N PHE A 121 -15.28 -7.82 -9.61
CA PHE A 121 -14.47 -6.72 -9.05
C PHE A 121 -14.74 -6.50 -7.56
N ARG A 122 -16.03 -6.55 -7.15
CA ARG A 122 -16.43 -6.46 -5.74
C ARG A 122 -15.73 -7.53 -4.92
N GLN A 123 -15.72 -8.78 -5.39
CA GLN A 123 -15.15 -9.89 -4.65
C GLN A 123 -13.62 -9.81 -4.52
N LEU A 124 -12.92 -9.22 -5.50
CA LEU A 124 -11.50 -8.91 -5.35
C LEU A 124 -11.29 -7.90 -4.20
N MET A 125 -12.01 -6.77 -4.24
CA MET A 125 -11.89 -5.69 -3.26
C MET A 125 -12.34 -6.09 -1.85
N THR A 126 -13.29 -7.02 -1.73
CA THR A 126 -13.80 -7.48 -0.42
C THR A 126 -13.08 -8.72 0.09
N HIS A 127 -12.03 -9.20 -0.59
CA HIS A 127 -11.31 -10.43 -0.22
C HIS A 127 -12.24 -11.66 -0.12
N THR A 128 -13.19 -11.77 -1.04
CA THR A 128 -14.13 -12.90 -1.14
C THR A 128 -14.05 -13.61 -2.50
N SER A 129 -12.98 -13.41 -3.26
CA SER A 129 -12.82 -13.96 -4.61
C SER A 129 -12.52 -15.46 -4.66
N SER A 130 -12.26 -16.09 -3.52
CA SER A 130 -11.68 -17.44 -3.38
C SER A 130 -10.25 -17.60 -3.92
N ILE A 131 -9.60 -16.51 -4.36
CA ILE A 131 -8.17 -16.50 -4.70
C ILE A 131 -7.36 -16.63 -3.40
N ARG A 132 -6.33 -17.46 -3.43
CA ARG A 132 -5.49 -17.79 -2.29
C ARG A 132 -4.06 -17.35 -2.54
N ASP A 133 -3.42 -16.76 -1.54
CA ASP A 133 -1.98 -16.51 -1.60
C ASP A 133 -1.21 -17.84 -1.55
N ASN A 134 -0.38 -18.08 -2.57
CA ASN A 134 0.54 -19.21 -2.65
C ASN A 134 1.97 -18.72 -2.45
N TRP A 135 2.38 -18.64 -1.18
CA TRP A 135 3.70 -18.11 -0.81
C TRP A 135 4.88 -18.86 -1.43
N THR A 136 4.75 -20.16 -1.71
CA THR A 136 5.78 -20.94 -2.42
C THR A 136 6.10 -20.36 -3.80
N VAL A 137 5.12 -19.72 -4.44
CA VAL A 137 5.28 -19.01 -5.72
C VAL A 137 5.61 -17.54 -5.46
N MET A 138 4.79 -16.88 -4.64
CA MET A 138 4.84 -15.43 -4.48
C MET A 138 6.15 -14.93 -3.89
N ASP A 139 6.86 -15.74 -3.09
CA ASP A 139 8.20 -15.40 -2.60
C ASP A 139 9.17 -15.11 -3.77
N GLY A 140 8.96 -15.73 -4.94
CA GLY A 140 9.74 -15.50 -6.16
C GLY A 140 9.39 -14.20 -6.89
N TYR A 141 8.31 -13.51 -6.53
CA TYR A 141 7.93 -12.21 -7.09
C TYR A 141 8.51 -11.02 -6.30
N TYR A 142 9.16 -11.30 -5.17
CA TYR A 142 9.87 -10.28 -4.40
C TYR A 142 11.33 -10.17 -4.86
N ASN A 143 11.78 -8.93 -5.06
CA ASN A 143 13.21 -8.64 -5.16
C ASN A 143 13.75 -8.22 -3.79
N LEU A 144 14.43 -9.14 -3.10
CA LEU A 144 15.09 -8.88 -1.82
C LEU A 144 16.43 -8.18 -2.06
N ASN A 145 16.40 -6.89 -2.42
CA ASN A 145 17.52 -5.91 -2.47
C ASN A 145 17.25 -4.80 -3.52
N GLY A 146 16.00 -4.46 -3.80
CA GLY A 146 15.72 -3.44 -4.81
C GLY A 146 14.28 -3.46 -5.31
N ASP A 147 14.08 -2.74 -6.40
CA ASP A 147 12.81 -2.67 -7.11
C ASP A 147 12.39 -4.01 -7.72
N PRO A 148 11.08 -4.21 -7.96
CA PRO A 148 10.58 -5.42 -8.58
C PRO A 148 11.29 -5.69 -9.92
N THR A 149 11.61 -6.96 -10.17
CA THR A 149 12.20 -7.39 -11.45
C THR A 149 11.21 -8.10 -12.36
N ILE A 150 9.95 -8.20 -11.93
CA ILE A 150 8.84 -8.81 -12.64
C ILE A 150 7.69 -7.80 -12.63
N SER A 151 6.96 -7.67 -13.74
CA SER A 151 5.84 -6.73 -13.84
C SER A 151 4.55 -7.32 -13.29
N LEU A 152 3.58 -6.46 -12.94
CA LEU A 152 2.21 -6.88 -12.60
C LEU A 152 1.57 -7.76 -13.69
N GLU A 153 1.80 -7.46 -14.96
CA GLU A 153 1.31 -8.26 -16.09
C GLU A 153 1.88 -9.67 -16.08
N GLU A 154 3.19 -9.78 -15.86
CA GLU A 154 3.88 -11.07 -15.86
C GLU A 154 3.46 -11.90 -14.64
N VAL A 155 3.33 -11.29 -13.46
CA VAL A 155 2.71 -11.93 -12.29
C VAL A 155 1.32 -12.45 -12.59
N ALA A 156 0.45 -11.62 -13.18
CA ALA A 156 -0.92 -12.02 -13.44
C ALA A 156 -1.01 -13.15 -14.48
N THR A 157 -0.20 -13.07 -15.54
CA THR A 157 -0.14 -14.06 -16.62
C THR A 157 0.47 -15.39 -16.17
N ASN A 158 1.42 -15.36 -15.22
CA ASN A 158 2.02 -16.58 -14.68
C ASN A 158 1.14 -17.26 -13.63
N TYR A 159 0.44 -16.48 -12.80
CA TYR A 159 -0.23 -16.98 -11.60
C TYR A 159 -1.65 -17.50 -11.83
N PHE A 160 -2.44 -16.83 -12.67
CA PHE A 160 -3.89 -17.06 -12.76
C PHE A 160 -4.37 -18.01 -13.87
N PRO A 161 -3.92 -17.91 -15.13
CA PRO A 161 -4.43 -18.79 -16.16
C PRO A 161 -3.85 -20.20 -16.04
N THR A 162 -4.61 -21.21 -16.44
CA THR A 162 -4.16 -22.62 -16.43
C THR A 162 -2.91 -22.90 -17.27
N THR A 163 -2.54 -21.96 -18.16
CA THR A 163 -1.35 -21.99 -19.00
C THR A 163 -0.16 -21.24 -18.41
N GLY A 164 -0.34 -20.51 -17.31
CA GLY A 164 0.71 -19.77 -16.62
C GLY A 164 1.71 -20.69 -15.95
N SER A 165 2.98 -20.28 -15.88
CA SER A 165 4.06 -21.09 -15.30
C SER A 165 3.88 -21.38 -13.83
N ASP A 166 3.16 -20.50 -13.12
CA ASP A 166 3.00 -20.53 -11.67
C ASP A 166 1.55 -20.85 -11.25
N TYR A 167 0.76 -21.35 -12.20
CA TYR A 167 -0.59 -21.81 -11.93
C TYR A 167 -0.59 -23.15 -11.19
N TYR A 168 -1.27 -23.16 -10.04
CA TYR A 168 -1.61 -24.37 -9.31
C TYR A 168 -3.08 -24.32 -8.92
N PRO A 169 -3.82 -25.46 -8.92
CA PRO A 169 -5.20 -25.47 -8.42
C PRO A 169 -5.34 -24.93 -6.99
N GLN A 170 -4.27 -25.03 -6.18
CA GLN A 170 -4.19 -24.52 -4.82
C GLN A 170 -4.06 -22.98 -4.72
N ASN A 171 -3.86 -22.28 -5.84
CA ASN A 171 -3.97 -20.81 -5.94
C ASN A 171 -5.43 -20.33 -5.69
N PHE A 172 -6.37 -21.27 -5.52
CA PHE A 172 -7.75 -21.00 -5.16
C PHE A 172 -8.16 -21.86 -3.94
N TYR A 173 -9.03 -21.30 -3.11
CA TYR A 173 -9.69 -22.04 -2.03
C TYR A 173 -10.80 -22.95 -2.56
N ASN A 174 -11.22 -23.91 -1.75
CA ASN A 174 -12.24 -24.89 -2.12
C ASN A 174 -13.69 -24.35 -2.04
N TYR A 175 -13.89 -23.14 -1.52
CA TYR A 175 -15.21 -22.50 -1.44
C TYR A 175 -15.45 -21.60 -2.67
N ALA A 176 -16.72 -21.29 -2.95
CA ALA A 176 -17.11 -20.56 -4.16
C ALA A 176 -16.74 -19.07 -4.07
N PRO A 177 -16.43 -18.40 -5.19
CA PRO A 177 -16.34 -16.95 -5.21
C PRO A 177 -17.59 -16.29 -4.58
N GLY A 178 -17.36 -15.40 -3.61
CA GLY A 178 -18.38 -14.67 -2.87
C GLY A 178 -18.90 -15.38 -1.61
N SER A 179 -18.56 -16.63 -1.33
CA SER A 179 -19.12 -17.35 -0.18
C SER A 179 -18.40 -17.07 1.14
N ASP A 180 -17.09 -16.87 1.11
CA ASP A 180 -16.25 -16.72 2.30
C ASP A 180 -15.22 -15.61 2.13
N TRP A 181 -14.77 -15.07 3.26
CA TRP A 181 -13.71 -14.07 3.32
C TRP A 181 -12.36 -14.73 3.58
N GLN A 182 -11.36 -14.44 2.76
CA GLN A 182 -9.95 -14.73 2.99
C GLN A 182 -9.09 -13.61 2.40
N TYR A 183 -8.24 -13.04 3.25
CA TYR A 183 -7.24 -12.07 2.82
C TYR A 183 -6.34 -12.65 1.72
N SER A 184 -6.12 -11.87 0.66
CA SER A 184 -5.23 -12.26 -0.44
C SER A 184 -4.51 -11.04 -1.00
N ASN A 185 -3.18 -11.09 -0.98
CA ASN A 185 -2.32 -10.10 -1.61
C ASN A 185 -2.30 -10.27 -3.12
N ILE A 186 -2.26 -11.50 -3.63
CA ILE A 186 -2.19 -11.74 -5.08
C ILE A 186 -3.48 -11.31 -5.80
N ALA A 187 -4.63 -11.40 -5.12
CA ALA A 187 -5.88 -10.82 -5.63
C ALA A 187 -5.81 -9.29 -5.76
N VAL A 188 -5.03 -8.61 -4.91
CA VAL A 188 -4.82 -7.16 -5.03
C VAL A 188 -3.77 -6.81 -6.08
N ALA A 189 -2.77 -7.66 -6.30
CA ALA A 189 -1.88 -7.52 -7.47
C ALA A 189 -2.70 -7.61 -8.78
N LEU A 190 -3.67 -8.53 -8.85
CA LEU A 190 -4.62 -8.59 -9.96
C LEU A 190 -5.48 -7.31 -10.09
N MET A 191 -5.87 -6.67 -8.99
CA MET A 191 -6.53 -5.37 -9.03
C MET A 191 -5.64 -4.30 -9.64
N GLY A 192 -4.35 -4.25 -9.30
CA GLY A 192 -3.37 -3.36 -9.92
C GLY A 192 -3.26 -3.60 -11.42
N TYR A 193 -3.15 -4.87 -11.84
CA TYR A 193 -3.12 -5.22 -13.27
C TYR A 193 -4.43 -4.85 -14.00
N LEU A 194 -5.59 -5.03 -13.37
CA LEU A 194 -6.89 -4.61 -13.93
C LEU A 194 -6.95 -3.09 -14.15
N VAL A 195 -6.38 -2.28 -13.25
CA VAL A 195 -6.23 -0.84 -13.48
C VAL A 195 -5.43 -0.60 -14.76
N GLN A 196 -4.32 -1.31 -14.97
CA GLN A 196 -3.51 -1.15 -16.18
C GLN A 196 -4.28 -1.45 -17.45
N VAL A 197 -4.99 -2.57 -17.46
CA VAL A 197 -5.72 -3.03 -18.65
C VAL A 197 -6.89 -2.12 -18.98
N ILE A 198 -7.62 -1.64 -17.95
CA ILE A 198 -8.80 -0.79 -18.15
C ILE A 198 -8.40 0.65 -18.50
N ALA A 199 -7.32 1.17 -17.89
CA ALA A 199 -6.85 2.53 -18.12
C ALA A 199 -5.94 2.65 -19.36
N ASP A 200 -5.44 1.54 -19.89
CA ASP A 200 -4.40 1.49 -20.94
C ASP A 200 -3.15 2.31 -20.54
N MET A 201 -2.72 2.14 -19.28
CA MET A 201 -1.63 2.91 -18.64
C MET A 201 -0.94 2.06 -17.57
N PRO A 202 0.38 2.17 -17.35
CA PRO A 202 1.04 1.52 -16.20
C PRO A 202 0.39 1.90 -14.87
N PHE A 203 0.34 0.97 -13.92
CA PHE A 203 -0.41 1.16 -12.66
C PHE A 203 0.20 2.26 -11.79
N ASP A 204 1.52 2.31 -11.76
CA ASP A 204 2.31 3.33 -11.07
C ASP A 204 2.07 4.72 -11.67
N GLU A 205 2.13 4.86 -13.00
CA GLU A 205 1.83 6.11 -13.70
C GLU A 205 0.37 6.56 -13.47
N TYR A 206 -0.58 5.62 -13.47
CA TYR A 206 -1.97 5.93 -13.18
C TYR A 206 -2.13 6.49 -11.77
N CYS A 207 -1.53 5.85 -10.77
CA CYS A 207 -1.58 6.33 -9.38
C CYS A 207 -0.93 7.70 -9.22
N GLU A 208 0.21 7.94 -9.86
CA GLU A 208 0.90 9.24 -9.83
C GLU A 208 -0.02 10.34 -10.36
N GLN A 209 -0.54 10.17 -11.59
CA GLN A 209 -1.32 11.21 -12.28
C GLN A 209 -2.71 11.45 -11.67
N THR A 210 -3.35 10.40 -11.14
CA THR A 210 -4.77 10.45 -10.76
C THR A 210 -5.02 10.49 -9.25
N ILE A 211 -4.01 10.13 -8.45
CA ILE A 211 -4.11 10.11 -6.98
C ILE A 211 -3.05 11.00 -6.36
N PHE A 212 -1.76 10.76 -6.61
CA PHE A 212 -0.69 11.40 -5.85
C PHE A 212 -0.49 12.87 -6.23
N GLU A 213 -0.37 13.21 -7.51
CA GLU A 213 -0.24 14.59 -7.97
C GLU A 213 -1.43 15.47 -7.53
N PRO A 214 -2.71 15.06 -7.72
CA PRO A 214 -3.87 15.89 -7.33
C PRO A 214 -3.95 16.23 -5.83
N ILE A 215 -3.39 15.39 -4.95
CA ILE A 215 -3.40 15.60 -3.49
C ILE A 215 -2.01 15.94 -2.93
N CYS A 216 -1.08 16.34 -3.80
CA CYS A 216 0.26 16.82 -3.45
C CYS A 216 1.13 15.80 -2.71
N MET A 217 1.02 14.52 -3.03
CA MET A 217 1.82 13.44 -2.45
C MET A 217 3.13 13.19 -3.22
N SER A 218 3.93 14.23 -3.43
CA SER A 218 5.16 14.17 -4.24
C SER A 218 6.33 13.37 -3.64
N ASN A 219 6.12 12.71 -2.50
CA ASN A 219 7.09 11.84 -1.84
C ASN A 219 6.42 10.49 -1.56
N THR A 220 5.77 9.95 -2.58
CA THR A 220 5.09 8.66 -2.60
C THR A 220 5.36 8.06 -3.99
N GLY A 221 5.64 6.77 -4.03
CA GLY A 221 6.01 6.07 -5.24
C GLY A 221 5.85 4.57 -5.05
N TRP A 222 5.93 3.83 -6.14
CA TRP A 222 5.84 2.36 -6.13
C TRP A 222 7.21 1.70 -6.14
N PHE A 223 8.24 2.44 -6.56
CA PHE A 223 9.61 1.96 -6.69
C PHE A 223 10.54 2.72 -5.73
N LEU A 224 11.52 2.01 -5.16
CA LEU A 224 12.65 2.58 -4.43
C LEU A 224 13.40 3.60 -5.29
N ALA A 225 13.52 3.37 -6.60
CA ALA A 225 14.11 4.31 -7.54
C ALA A 225 13.36 5.64 -7.67
N ASP A 226 12.10 5.73 -7.21
CA ASP A 226 11.32 6.97 -7.18
C ASP A 226 11.82 7.93 -6.09
N PHE A 227 12.67 7.45 -5.17
CA PHE A 227 13.16 8.21 -4.03
C PHE A 227 14.67 8.48 -4.12
N GLU A 228 15.08 9.63 -3.60
CA GLU A 228 16.50 9.96 -3.47
C GLU A 228 17.23 8.92 -2.58
N PRO A 229 18.51 8.60 -2.86
CA PRO A 229 19.27 7.63 -2.08
C PRO A 229 19.27 7.95 -0.57
N GLY A 230 18.91 6.97 0.25
CA GLY A 230 18.80 7.13 1.70
C GLY A 230 17.50 7.80 2.17
N ARG A 231 16.54 8.06 1.28
CA ARG A 231 15.21 8.61 1.60
C ARG A 231 14.11 7.57 1.74
N VAL A 232 14.45 6.29 1.75
CA VAL A 232 13.59 5.20 2.21
C VAL A 232 14.19 4.59 3.48
N ALA A 233 13.39 4.42 4.53
CA ALA A 233 13.86 3.84 5.79
C ALA A 233 14.27 2.37 5.61
N THR A 234 15.29 1.93 6.32
CA THR A 234 15.72 0.53 6.33
C THR A 234 14.76 -0.26 7.24
N PRO A 235 14.11 -1.35 6.77
CA PRO A 235 13.34 -2.23 7.65
C PRO A 235 14.28 -2.92 8.64
N HIS A 236 13.82 -3.15 9.87
CA HIS A 236 14.61 -3.85 10.88
C HIS A 236 13.79 -4.93 11.59
N TYR A 237 14.46 -5.95 12.11
CA TYR A 237 13.95 -6.78 13.19
C TYR A 237 14.86 -6.66 14.41
N PHE A 238 14.30 -6.91 15.59
CA PHE A 238 15.06 -6.95 16.84
C PHE A 238 15.39 -8.39 17.21
N SER A 239 16.67 -8.70 17.36
CA SER A 239 17.13 -10.03 17.77
C SER A 239 18.41 -9.93 18.60
N ASN A 240 18.52 -10.77 19.64
CA ASN A 240 19.68 -10.82 20.52
C ASN A 240 20.12 -9.46 21.09
N GLY A 241 19.15 -8.59 21.38
CA GLY A 241 19.42 -7.27 21.96
C GLY A 241 19.91 -6.23 20.94
N GLN A 242 19.82 -6.50 19.63
CA GLN A 242 20.30 -5.63 18.57
C GLN A 242 19.22 -5.44 17.49
N TYR A 243 19.22 -4.26 16.87
CA TYR A 243 18.48 -4.02 15.63
C TYR A 243 19.28 -4.55 14.45
N VAL A 244 18.67 -5.41 13.65
CA VAL A 244 19.28 -5.96 12.45
C VAL A 244 18.50 -5.45 11.24
N GLY A 245 19.19 -4.72 10.37
CA GLY A 245 18.62 -4.24 9.12
C GLY A 245 18.29 -5.39 8.18
N ILE A 246 17.15 -5.28 7.51
CA ILE A 246 16.70 -6.13 6.43
C ILE A 246 16.79 -5.31 5.15
N PRO A 247 17.20 -5.91 4.01
CA PRO A 247 17.08 -5.24 2.73
C PRO A 247 15.71 -4.64 2.49
N GLN A 248 15.68 -3.47 1.86
CA GLN A 248 14.48 -3.00 1.20
C GLN A 248 14.13 -3.94 0.05
N PHE A 249 12.84 -4.11 -0.19
CA PHE A 249 12.34 -5.07 -1.16
C PHE A 249 11.16 -4.49 -1.93
N GLY A 250 11.08 -4.86 -3.21
CA GLY A 250 9.96 -4.60 -4.09
C GLY A 250 9.16 -5.88 -4.34
N PHE A 251 7.86 -5.72 -4.55
CA PHE A 251 6.97 -6.71 -5.13
C PHE A 251 6.39 -6.10 -6.40
N ALA A 252 6.26 -6.92 -7.45
CA ALA A 252 5.72 -6.60 -8.77
C ALA A 252 4.84 -5.35 -8.86
#